data_AF-A0A838MZY1-F1
#
_entry.id   AF-A0A838MZY1-F1
#
_cell.length_a   1.000
_cell.length_b   1.000
_cell.length_c   1.000
_cell.angle_alpha   90.00
_cell.angle_beta   90.00
_cell.angle_gamma   90.00
#
_symmetry.space_group_name_H-M   'P 1'
#
loop_
_entity.id
_entity.type
_entity.pdbx_description
1 polymer ?
#
loop_
_entity_poly.entity_id
_entity_poly.type
_entity_poly.pdbx_seq_one_letter_code
_entity_poly.pdbx_strand_id
1 'polypeptide(L)' 'MRALLVVLDSVGIGQAPDAAAYGDEGADTLGHILEQTPALTLPNLCSLGLGELVG' A
#
# COMPACT_ATOMS: atom_id res chain seq x y z
N MET A 1 14.09 21.26 15.90
CA MET A 1 13.84 20.03 15.13
C MET A 1 12.41 20.08 14.59
N ARG A 2 12.18 19.65 13.34
CA ARG A 2 10.84 19.60 12.72
C ARG A 2 10.68 18.21 12.07
N ALA A 3 9.46 17.69 12.06
CA ALA A 3 9.08 16.48 11.33
C ALA A 3 7.92 16.80 10.38
N LEU A 4 7.87 16.09 9.25
CA LEU A 4 6.75 16.12 8.31
C LEU A 4 6.08 14.75 8.35
N LEU A 5 4.80 14.72 8.70
CA LEU A 5 3.96 13.51 8.69
C LEU A 5 2.97 13.64 7.55
N VAL A 6 2.94 12.63 6.68
CA VAL A 6 1.96 12.52 5.58
C VAL A 6 1.22 11.21 5.78
N VAL A 7 -0.11 11.28 5.88
CA VAL A 7 -0.98 10.11 5.94
C VAL A 7 -1.65 9.96 4.58
N LEU A 8 -1.39 8.84 3.92
CA LEU A 8 -2.11 8.43 2.73
C LEU A 8 -3.33 7.64 3.18
N ASP A 9 -4.45 8.35 3.35
CA ASP A 9 -5.67 7.74 3.90
C ASP A 9 -6.13 6.56 3.05
N SER A 10 -6.52 5.46 3.70
CA SER A 10 -6.94 4.18 3.11
C SER A 10 -5.94 3.43 2.20
N VAL A 11 -4.70 3.89 2.03
CA VAL A 11 -3.71 3.19 1.16
C VAL A 11 -3.06 2.01 1.91
N GLY A 12 -3.75 0.86 1.91
CA GLY A 12 -3.26 -0.40 2.47
C GLY A 12 -2.27 -1.15 1.58
N ILE A 13 -1.43 -2.00 2.19
CA ILE A 13 -0.32 -2.74 1.56
C ILE A 13 -0.52 -4.27 1.60
N GLY A 14 -1.77 -4.71 1.73
CA GLY A 14 -2.14 -6.11 1.98
C GLY A 14 -2.91 -6.28 3.29
N GLN A 15 -3.46 -7.48 3.47
CA GLN A 15 -4.34 -7.81 4.58
C GLN A 15 -3.58 -7.88 5.92
N ALA A 16 -4.23 -7.48 7.01
CA ALA A 16 -3.71 -7.69 8.35
C ALA A 16 -3.81 -9.18 8.78
N PRO A 17 -3.02 -9.63 9.76
CA PRO A 17 -3.08 -11.02 10.25
C PRO A 17 -4.45 -11.46 10.78
N ASP A 18 -5.27 -10.51 11.22
CA ASP A 18 -6.62 -10.71 11.76
C ASP A 18 -7.74 -10.39 10.75
N ALA A 19 -7.41 -10.19 9.46
CA ALA A 19 -8.39 -9.81 8.43
C ALA A 19 -9.62 -10.73 8.36
N ALA A 20 -9.47 -12.02 8.62
CA ALA A 20 -10.57 -12.98 8.67
C ALA A 20 -11.62 -12.64 9.74
N ALA A 21 -11.23 -12.04 10.88
CA ALA A 21 -12.14 -11.61 11.93
C ALA A 21 -13.02 -10.42 11.52
N TYR A 22 -12.61 -9.68 10.49
CA TYR A 22 -13.28 -8.49 9.97
C TYR A 22 -13.96 -8.73 8.61
N GLY A 23 -13.77 -9.91 8.01
CA GLY A 23 -14.29 -10.21 6.67
C GLY A 23 -13.45 -9.59 5.54
N ASP A 24 -12.22 -9.17 5.83
CA ASP A 24 -11.31 -8.50 4.89
C ASP A 24 -10.22 -9.46 4.35
N GLU A 25 -10.45 -10.77 4.42
CA GLU A 25 -9.53 -11.75 3.85
C GLU A 25 -9.38 -11.52 2.33
N GLY A 26 -8.13 -11.44 1.87
CA GLY A 26 -7.76 -11.07 0.50
C GLY A 26 -7.67 -9.56 0.24
N ALA A 27 -7.89 -8.68 1.21
CA ALA A 27 -7.78 -7.25 1.00
C ALA A 27 -6.34 -6.81 0.69
N ASP A 28 -6.11 -6.25 -0.49
CA ASP A 28 -4.85 -5.62 -0.87
C ASP A 28 -5.10 -4.37 -1.72
N THR A 29 -5.21 -3.20 -1.08
CA THR A 29 -5.58 -1.97 -1.78
C THR A 29 -4.55 -1.56 -2.82
N LEU A 30 -3.28 -1.40 -2.45
CA LEU A 30 -2.25 -0.95 -3.39
C LEU A 30 -1.95 -2.04 -4.43
N GLY A 31 -1.88 -3.31 -4.04
CA GLY A 31 -1.67 -4.42 -4.97
C GLY A 31 -2.75 -4.47 -6.06
N HIS A 32 -4.02 -4.49 -5.67
CA HIS A 32 -5.12 -4.51 -6.64
C HIS A 32 -5.14 -3.25 -7.53
N ILE A 33 -4.80 -2.05 -7.00
CA ILE A 33 -4.69 -0.83 -7.84
C ILE A 33 -3.60 -0.99 -8.91
N LEU A 34 -2.43 -1.52 -8.55
CA LEU A 34 -1.32 -1.73 -9.47
C LEU A 34 -1.67 -2.78 -10.54
N GLU A 35 -2.37 -3.85 -10.16
CA GLU A 35 -2.88 -4.86 -11.10
C GLU A 35 -3.87 -4.26 -12.10
N GLN A 36 -4.81 -3.43 -11.64
CA GLN A 36 -5.82 -2.79 -12.50
C GLN A 36 -5.27 -1.59 -13.28
N THR A 37 -4.14 -1.03 -12.84
CA THR A 37 -3.53 0.17 -13.43
C THR A 37 -2.05 -0.06 -13.75
N PRO A 38 -1.71 -0.94 -14.72
CA PRO A 38 -0.32 -1.33 -14.99
C PRO A 38 0.57 -0.18 -15.50
N ALA A 39 -0.02 0.93 -15.94
CA ALA A 39 0.71 2.13 -16.32
C ALA A 39 1.01 3.08 -15.15
N LEU A 40 0.47 2.82 -13.95
CA LEU A 40 0.74 3.62 -12.76
C LEU A 40 2.20 3.41 -12.34
N THR A 41 2.94 4.51 -12.25
CA THR A 41 4.32 4.50 -11.76
C THR A 41 4.43 5.38 -10.53
N LEU A 42 5.11 4.88 -9.51
CA LEU A 42 5.32 5.58 -8.24
C LEU A 42 6.82 5.77 -7.96
N PRO A 43 7.62 6.33 -8.90
CA PRO A 43 9.08 6.31 -8.84
C PRO A 43 9.64 6.97 -7.57
N ASN A 44 8.98 8.03 -7.09
CA ASN A 44 9.39 8.72 -5.87
C ASN A 44 9.09 7.91 -4.59
N LEU A 45 8.00 7.15 -4.56
CA LEU A 45 7.70 6.31 -3.39
C LEU A 45 8.56 5.05 -3.42
N CYS A 46 8.83 4.49 -4.60
CA CYS A 46 9.78 3.39 -4.74
C CYS A 46 11.20 3.79 -4.30
N SER A 47 11.68 4.98 -4.65
CA SER A 47 12.99 5.47 -4.17
C SER A 47 13.03 5.72 -2.66
N LEU A 48 11.86 5.90 -2.01
CA LEU A 48 11.71 5.96 -0.56
C LEU A 48 11.53 4.57 0.09
N GLY A 49 11.55 3.49 -0.68
CA GLY A 49 11.51 2.10 -0.20
C GLY A 49 10.17 1.38 -0.34
N LEU A 50 9.13 2.01 -0.91
CA LEU A 50 7.82 1.36 -1.08
C LEU A 50 7.90 0.08 -1.93
N GLY A 51 8.74 0.07 -2.96
CA GLY A 51 8.90 -1.09 -3.85
C GLY A 51 9.50 -2.34 -3.17
N GLU A 52 10.14 -2.18 -2.01
CA GLU A 52 10.65 -3.31 -1.22
C GLU A 52 9.56 -3.94 -0.33
N LEU A 53 8.44 -3.23 -0.13
CA LEU A 53 7.29 -3.70 0.64
C LEU A 53 6.21 -4.34 -0.24
N VAL A 54 6.16 -3.92 -1.51
CA VAL A 54 5.21 -4.40 -2.52
C VAL A 54 5.92 -5.47 -3.35
N GLY A 55 5.79 -6.73 -2.95
CA GLY A 55 6.40 -7.88 -3.62
C GLY A 55 5.69 -9.18 -3.29
#